data_AF-A0A316DKG1-F1
#
_entry.id   AF-A0A316DKG1-F1
#
_cell.length_a   1.000
_cell.length_b   1.000
_cell.length_c   1.000
_cell.angle_alpha   90.00
_cell.angle_beta   90.00
_cell.angle_gamma   90.00
#
_symmetry.space_group_name_H-M   'P 1'
#
loop_
_entity.id
_entity.type
_entity.pdbx_description
1 polymer ?
#
loop_
_entity_poly.entity_id
_entity_poly.type
_entity_poly.pdbx_seq_one_letter_code
_entity_poly.pdbx_strand_id
1 'polypeptide(L)'
;MKEKENKHIDKLVEDVMKHSALETPSFNFTTNVMQQIIADSKSTATLYKPLISRTGWMILFLSVMAVISYILLSGDTQSNGWFDIVDFSALSNFKLPNLFSGIQVSHTTLYALLFFGIMVCVQIPLLKNYFDKRLNM
;
A
#
# COMPACT_ATOMS: atom_id res chain seq x y z
N MET A 1 61.22 -21.50 -32.68
CA MET A 1 61.82 -21.47 -31.32
C MET A 1 60.77 -21.18 -30.23
N LYS A 2 59.77 -20.31 -30.46
CA LYS A 2 58.73 -19.92 -29.47
C LYS A 2 57.76 -21.05 -29.05
N GLU A 3 57.46 -22.00 -29.92
CA GLU A 3 56.46 -23.05 -29.65
C GLU A 3 56.94 -24.12 -28.66
N LYS A 4 58.26 -24.38 -28.63
CA LYS A 4 58.84 -25.30 -27.64
C LYS A 4 58.82 -24.69 -26.24
N GLU A 5 59.07 -23.38 -26.15
CA GLU A 5 59.04 -22.62 -24.89
C GLU A 5 57.66 -22.61 -24.26
N ASN A 6 56.60 -22.32 -25.03
CA ASN A 6 55.21 -22.39 -24.53
C ASN A 6 54.84 -23.77 -23.98
N LYS A 7 55.28 -24.85 -24.63
CA LYS A 7 55.02 -26.22 -24.17
C LYS A 7 55.69 -26.54 -22.83
N HIS A 8 56.80 -25.88 -22.50
CA HIS A 8 57.44 -26.03 -21.20
C HIS A 8 56.68 -25.26 -20.11
N ILE A 9 56.14 -24.07 -20.43
CA ILE A 9 55.32 -23.29 -19.51
C ILE A 9 54.00 -24.00 -19.21
N ASP A 10 53.31 -24.55 -20.22
CA ASP A 10 52.07 -25.29 -20.03
C ASP A 10 52.27 -26.52 -19.13
N LYS A 11 53.36 -27.27 -19.33
CA LYS A 11 53.73 -28.39 -18.46
C LYS A 11 54.03 -27.97 -17.03
N LEU A 12 54.70 -26.82 -16.86
CA LEU A 12 54.98 -26.28 -15.54
C LEU A 12 53.68 -25.89 -14.81
N VAL A 13 52.75 -25.26 -15.51
CA VAL A 13 51.42 -24.90 -14.97
C VAL A 13 50.62 -26.15 -14.63
N GLU A 14 50.63 -27.16 -15.50
CA GLU A 14 49.94 -28.43 -15.27
C GLU A 14 50.50 -29.17 -14.04
N ASP A 15 51.83 -29.24 -13.89
CA ASP A 15 52.46 -29.86 -12.74
C ASP A 15 52.16 -29.07 -11.45
N VAL A 16 52.23 -27.73 -11.48
CA VAL A 16 51.88 -26.91 -10.32
C VAL A 16 50.41 -27.09 -9.94
N MET A 17 49.49 -27.14 -10.90
CA MET A 17 48.07 -27.37 -10.64
C MET A 17 47.78 -28.79 -10.11
N LYS A 18 48.49 -29.81 -10.59
CA LYS A 18 48.32 -31.20 -10.11
C LYS A 18 48.83 -31.41 -8.68
N HIS A 19 49.90 -30.71 -8.31
CA HIS A 19 50.51 -30.83 -6.97
C HIS A 19 49.92 -29.82 -5.96
N SER A 20 49.11 -28.88 -6.42
CA SER A 20 48.36 -28.00 -5.53
C SER A 20 47.18 -28.75 -4.95
N ALA A 21 47.07 -28.81 -3.62
CA ALA A 21 45.90 -29.36 -2.96
C ALA A 21 44.66 -28.58 -3.40
N LEU A 22 43.66 -29.28 -3.93
CA LEU A 22 42.37 -28.69 -4.24
C LEU A 22 41.76 -28.19 -2.93
N GLU A 23 41.67 -26.87 -2.77
CA GLU A 23 40.94 -26.28 -1.65
C GLU A 23 39.48 -26.70 -1.78
N THR A 24 39.08 -27.63 -0.92
CA THR A 24 37.68 -28.05 -0.83
C THR A 24 36.94 -27.03 0.03
N PRO A 25 35.74 -26.60 -0.39
CA PRO A 25 34.95 -25.72 0.43
C PRO A 25 34.72 -26.38 1.79
N SER A 26 34.59 -25.57 2.84
CA SER A 26 34.27 -26.08 4.16
C SER A 26 32.97 -26.91 4.12
N PHE A 27 32.86 -27.90 4.99
CA PHE A 27 31.70 -28.80 5.04
C PHE A 27 30.35 -28.06 5.10
N ASN A 28 30.33 -26.86 5.70
CA ASN A 28 29.14 -26.02 5.86
C ASN A 28 29.05 -24.85 4.87
N PHE A 29 29.90 -24.79 3.85
CA PHE A 29 29.94 -23.68 2.89
C PHE A 29 28.57 -23.43 2.24
N THR A 30 27.97 -24.48 1.67
CA THR A 30 26.67 -24.39 1.01
C THR A 30 25.58 -23.94 1.98
N THR A 31 25.59 -24.46 3.21
CA THR A 31 24.62 -24.07 4.24
C THR A 31 24.76 -22.60 4.61
N ASN A 32 25.99 -22.11 4.82
CA ASN A 32 26.25 -20.72 5.18
C ASN A 32 25.87 -19.75 4.05
N VAL A 33 26.21 -20.10 2.81
CA VAL A 33 25.84 -19.30 1.63
C VAL A 33 24.32 -19.27 1.45
N MET A 34 23.64 -20.41 1.54
CA MET A 34 22.19 -20.48 1.42
C MET A 34 21.49 -19.73 2.56
N GLN A 35 22.03 -19.79 3.79
CA GLN A 35 21.48 -19.06 4.93
C GLN A 35 21.61 -17.54 4.75
N GLN A 36 22.73 -17.06 4.20
CA GLN A 36 22.91 -15.64 3.88
C GLN A 36 21.96 -15.19 2.75
N ILE A 37 21.81 -16.01 1.69
CA ILE A 37 20.88 -15.74 0.58
C ILE A 37 19.43 -15.69 1.07
N ILE A 38 19.03 -16.60 1.97
CA ILE A 38 17.69 -16.61 2.57
C ILE A 38 17.48 -15.37 3.46
N ALA A 39 18.49 -14.96 4.23
CA ALA A 39 18.41 -13.77 5.07
C ALA A 39 18.26 -12.48 4.23
N ASP A 40 19.04 -12.34 3.15
CA ASP A 40 19.01 -11.17 2.27
C ASP A 40 17.78 -11.16 1.33
N SER A 41 17.29 -12.32 0.87
CA SER A 41 16.05 -12.43 0.08
C SER A 41 14.79 -12.14 0.91
N LYS A 42 14.79 -12.43 2.21
CA LYS A 42 13.67 -12.07 3.11
C LYS A 42 13.57 -10.55 3.34
N SER A 43 14.68 -9.82 3.19
CA SER A 43 14.75 -8.36 3.31
C SER A 43 14.23 -7.64 2.05
N THR A 44 14.23 -8.32 0.90
CA THR A 44 13.88 -7.74 -0.42
C THR A 44 12.56 -8.24 -0.99
N ALA A 45 11.78 -9.03 -0.23
CA ALA A 45 10.38 -9.20 -0.53
C ALA A 45 9.73 -7.82 -0.42
N THR A 46 9.25 -7.28 -1.55
CA THR A 46 8.47 -6.06 -1.63
C THR A 46 7.23 -6.20 -0.76
N LEU A 47 7.37 -5.91 0.53
CA LEU A 47 6.28 -6.03 1.48
C LEU A 47 5.22 -5.02 1.06
N TYR A 48 4.13 -5.57 0.54
CA TYR A 48 2.97 -4.83 0.11
C TYR A 48 2.45 -4.00 1.27
N LYS A 49 2.78 -2.71 1.26
CA LYS A 49 2.19 -1.74 2.18
C LYS A 49 0.88 -1.29 1.54
N PRO A 50 -0.27 -1.52 2.17
CA PRO A 50 -1.55 -1.12 1.59
C PRO A 50 -1.52 0.40 1.35
N LEU A 51 -1.95 0.82 0.14
CA LEU A 51 -1.96 2.21 -0.33
C LEU A 51 -2.56 3.18 0.69
N ILE A 52 -3.57 2.71 1.41
CA ILE A 52 -4.15 3.36 2.58
C ILE A 52 -4.13 2.36 3.73
N SER A 53 -3.58 2.78 4.87
CA SER A 53 -3.62 2.01 6.11
C SER A 53 -5.06 1.75 6.54
N ARG A 54 -5.28 0.73 7.39
CA ARG A 54 -6.60 0.48 7.99
C ARG A 54 -7.17 1.71 8.71
N THR A 55 -6.29 2.55 9.28
CA THR A 55 -6.65 3.83 9.89
C THR A 55 -7.12 4.88 8.88
N GLY A 56 -6.57 4.91 7.67
CA GLY A 56 -7.03 5.83 6.63
C GLY A 56 -8.46 5.53 6.15
N TRP A 57 -8.84 4.26 6.10
CA TRP A 57 -10.24 3.87 5.83
C TRP A 57 -11.20 4.35 6.92
N MET A 58 -10.81 4.27 8.19
CA MET A 58 -11.62 4.78 9.32
C MET A 58 -11.81 6.29 9.25
N ILE A 59 -10.74 7.04 8.95
CA ILE A 59 -10.81 8.52 8.84
C ILE A 59 -11.70 8.93 7.66
N LEU A 60 -11.60 8.22 6.53
CA LEU A 60 -12.35 8.53 5.33
C LEU A 60 -13.85 8.23 5.52
N PHE A 61 -14.20 7.13 6.19
CA PHE A 61 -15.57 6.84 6.60
C PHE A 61 -16.11 7.90 7.58
N LEU A 62 -15.31 8.29 8.57
CA LEU A 62 -15.68 9.32 9.55
C LEU A 62 -15.92 10.68 8.87
N SER A 63 -15.11 11.03 7.86
CA SER A 63 -15.27 12.25 7.08
C SER A 63 -16.61 12.29 6.33
N VAL A 64 -16.97 11.20 5.66
CA VAL A 64 -18.27 11.10 4.97
C VAL A 64 -19.43 11.16 5.97
N MET A 65 -19.31 10.47 7.11
CA MET A 65 -20.31 10.51 8.18
C MET A 65 -20.49 11.90 8.80
N ALA A 66 -19.41 12.67 8.94
CA ALA A 66 -19.47 14.04 9.45
C ALA A 66 -20.23 14.96 8.50
N VAL A 67 -20.03 14.83 7.19
CA VAL A 67 -20.76 15.59 6.17
C VAL A 67 -22.26 15.23 6.19
N ILE A 68 -22.59 13.93 6.28
CA ILE A 68 -23.98 13.47 6.39
C ILE A 68 -24.64 14.04 7.66
N SER A 69 -23.94 13.98 8.80
CA SER A 69 -24.45 14.51 10.06
C SER A 69 -24.68 16.03 10.00
N TYR A 70 -23.80 16.76 9.30
CA TYR A 70 -23.95 18.20 9.10
C TYR A 70 -25.20 18.55 8.26
N ILE A 71 -25.51 17.77 7.22
CA ILE A 71 -26.75 17.93 6.43
C ILE A 71 -27.98 17.70 7.31
N LEU A 72 -27.97 16.64 8.11
CA LEU A 72 -29.09 16.28 8.98
C LEU A 72 -29.34 17.33 10.07
N LEU A 73 -28.29 17.94 10.61
CA LEU A 73 -28.39 18.95 11.67
C LEU A 73 -28.66 20.37 11.14
N SER A 74 -28.23 20.68 9.91
CA SER A 74 -28.39 22.01 9.29
C SER A 74 -29.60 22.09 8.36
N GLY A 75 -30.35 20.99 8.20
CA GLY A 75 -31.54 20.94 7.37
C GLY A 75 -32.69 21.69 8.03
N ASP A 76 -32.95 22.92 7.58
CA ASP A 76 -34.25 23.54 7.75
C ASP A 76 -35.31 22.63 7.11
N THR A 77 -36.40 22.43 7.83
CA THR A 77 -37.50 21.50 7.56
C THR A 77 -38.27 21.85 6.28
N GLN A 78 -37.64 21.75 5.11
CA GLN A 78 -38.36 21.73 3.85
C GLN A 78 -38.53 20.27 3.43
N SER A 79 -39.54 19.66 4.06
CA SER A 79 -40.11 18.36 3.71
C SER A 79 -40.41 18.35 2.21
N ASN A 80 -39.60 17.66 1.41
CA ASN A 80 -39.94 17.18 0.07
C ASN A 80 -38.79 16.30 -0.45
N GLY A 81 -38.71 15.05 0.01
CA GLY A 81 -37.97 14.02 -0.72
C GLY A 81 -37.26 12.97 0.13
N TRP A 82 -37.70 11.72 -0.05
CA TRP A 82 -37.03 10.42 0.21
C TRP A 82 -36.52 10.10 1.63
N PHE A 83 -36.28 11.09 2.49
CA PHE A 83 -35.75 10.91 3.85
C PHE A 83 -36.81 11.01 4.97
N ASP A 84 -38.08 11.29 4.64
CA ASP A 84 -39.20 11.36 5.61
C ASP A 84 -39.50 10.04 6.35
N ILE A 85 -38.91 8.92 5.90
CA ILE A 85 -39.08 7.61 6.53
C ILE A 85 -38.07 7.40 7.67
N VAL A 86 -37.02 8.21 7.75
CA VAL A 86 -35.96 8.02 8.75
C VAL A 86 -36.13 9.03 9.87
N ASP A 87 -36.66 8.57 11.00
CA ASP A 87 -36.88 9.40 12.19
C ASP A 87 -35.54 9.70 12.89
N PHE A 88 -34.94 10.83 12.50
CA PHE A 88 -33.67 11.32 13.05
C PHE A 88 -33.84 12.20 14.30
N SER A 89 -35.01 12.16 14.96
CA SER A 89 -35.32 12.96 16.16
C SER A 89 -34.33 12.75 17.33
N ALA A 90 -33.62 11.62 17.36
CA ALA A 90 -32.59 11.35 18.38
C ALA A 90 -31.26 12.10 18.11
N LEU A 91 -30.92 12.37 16.85
CA LEU A 91 -29.65 13.00 16.46
C LEU A 91 -29.73 14.54 16.49
N SER A 92 -30.92 15.11 16.29
CA SER A 92 -31.17 16.56 16.27
C SER A 92 -30.90 17.27 17.61
N ASN A 93 -30.89 16.52 18.72
CA ASN A 93 -30.55 17.04 20.05
C ASN A 93 -29.05 17.30 20.24
N PHE A 94 -28.20 16.87 19.30
CA PHE A 94 -26.77 17.11 19.35
C PHE A 94 -26.46 18.54 18.86
N LYS A 95 -26.47 19.51 19.79
CA LYS A 95 -26.00 20.88 19.53
C LYS A 95 -24.51 20.87 19.19
N LEU A 96 -24.19 20.80 17.90
CA LEU A 96 -22.84 21.03 17.41
C LEU A 96 -22.48 22.51 17.72
N PRO A 97 -21.32 22.80 18.35
CA PRO A 97 -20.86 24.17 18.49
C PRO A 97 -20.73 24.82 17.11
N ASN A 98 -21.12 26.10 17.01
CA ASN A 98 -21.16 26.95 15.80
C ASN A 98 -19.76 27.22 15.19
N LEU A 99 -18.93 26.19 14.98
CA LEU A 99 -17.60 26.32 14.40
C LEU A 99 -17.64 26.74 12.91
N PHE A 100 -18.81 26.65 12.26
CA PHE A 100 -19.02 26.98 10.86
C PHE A 100 -20.02 28.12 10.63
N SER A 101 -20.35 28.92 11.64
CA SER A 101 -21.41 29.96 11.55
C SER A 101 -21.12 31.10 10.55
N GLY A 102 -19.92 31.15 9.95
CA GLY A 102 -19.56 32.12 8.90
C GLY A 102 -19.51 31.53 7.49
N ILE A 103 -19.67 30.21 7.31
CA ILE A 103 -19.52 29.56 6.01
C ILE A 103 -20.91 29.22 5.46
N GLN A 104 -21.40 30.05 4.54
CA GLN A 104 -22.62 29.77 3.77
C GLN A 104 -22.29 28.80 2.62
N VAL A 105 -22.34 27.50 2.90
CA VAL A 105 -22.18 26.46 1.87
C VAL A 105 -23.54 26.21 1.21
N SER A 106 -23.62 26.23 -0.12
CA SER A 106 -24.88 25.91 -0.80
C SER A 106 -25.18 24.41 -0.72
N HIS A 107 -26.48 24.06 -0.70
CA HIS A 107 -26.90 22.65 -0.68
C HIS A 107 -26.29 21.86 -1.86
N THR A 108 -26.20 22.47 -3.04
CA THR A 108 -25.60 21.85 -4.22
C THR A 108 -24.12 21.51 -4.02
N THR A 109 -23.34 22.45 -3.45
CA THR A 109 -21.92 22.21 -3.17
C THR A 109 -21.71 21.15 -2.11
N LEU A 110 -22.63 21.05 -1.15
CA LEU A 110 -22.61 20.05 -0.10
C LEU A 110 -22.88 18.66 -0.68
N TYR A 111 -23.94 18.50 -1.49
CA TYR A 111 -24.22 17.25 -2.18
C TYR A 111 -23.10 16.83 -3.13
N ALA A 112 -22.48 17.78 -3.83
CA ALA A 112 -21.33 17.52 -4.69
C ALA A 112 -20.13 17.00 -3.89
N LEU A 113 -19.82 17.60 -2.72
CA LEU A 113 -18.75 17.15 -1.84
C LEU A 113 -19.01 15.73 -1.31
N LEU A 114 -20.24 15.43 -0.92
CA LEU A 114 -20.64 14.11 -0.42
C LEU A 114 -20.49 13.05 -1.52
N PHE A 115 -21.00 13.33 -2.72
CA PHE A 115 -20.87 12.41 -3.85
C PHE A 115 -19.42 12.21 -4.28
N PHE A 116 -18.62 13.28 -4.28
CA PHE A 116 -17.18 13.22 -4.53
C PHE A 116 -16.46 12.35 -3.49
N GLY A 117 -16.78 12.51 -2.20
CA GLY A 117 -16.24 11.66 -1.14
C GLY A 117 -16.54 10.18 -1.37
N ILE A 118 -17.80 9.82 -1.66
CA ILE A 118 -18.21 8.45 -1.97
C ILE A 118 -17.48 7.92 -3.20
N MET A 119 -17.37 8.73 -4.26
CA MET A 119 -16.66 8.36 -5.48
C MET A 119 -15.19 8.02 -5.18
N VAL A 120 -14.50 8.83 -4.39
CA VAL A 120 -13.12 8.55 -3.95
C VAL A 120 -13.06 7.25 -3.12
N CYS A 121 -14.02 6.99 -2.24
CA CYS A 121 -14.11 5.74 -1.47
C CYS A 121 -14.12 4.50 -2.38
N VAL A 122 -14.85 4.58 -3.50
CA VAL A 122 -15.05 3.46 -4.43
C VAL A 122 -13.88 3.35 -5.43
N GLN A 123 -13.31 4.47 -5.86
CA GLN A 123 -12.22 4.51 -6.82
C GLN A 123 -10.93 3.89 -6.27
N ILE A 124 -10.59 4.17 -5.02
CA ILE A 124 -9.37 3.65 -4.38
C ILE A 124 -9.30 2.10 -4.38
N PRO A 125 -10.32 1.35 -3.93
CA PRO A 125 -10.29 -0.12 -3.96
C PRO A 125 -10.38 -0.69 -5.38
N LEU A 126 -11.08 -0.03 -6.31
CA LEU A 126 -11.08 -0.42 -7.72
C LEU A 126 -9.68 -0.33 -8.33
N LEU A 127 -8.98 0.78 -8.10
CA LEU A 127 -7.61 0.99 -8.58
C LEU A 127 -6.65 -0.01 -7.94
N LYS A 128 -6.79 -0.24 -6.63
CA LYS A 128 -6.02 -1.25 -5.89
C LYS A 128 -6.21 -2.64 -6.50
N ASN A 129 -7.45 -3.08 -6.72
CA ASN A 129 -7.74 -4.39 -7.29
C ASN A 129 -7.22 -4.54 -8.73
N TYR A 130 -7.29 -3.47 -9.51
CA TYR A 130 -6.73 -3.45 -10.87
C TYR A 130 -5.20 -3.60 -10.87
N PHE A 131 -4.49 -2.89 -10.00
CA PHE A 131 -3.03 -2.99 -9.89
C PHE A 131 -2.59 -4.31 -9.25
N ASP A 132 -3.28 -4.83 -8.23
CA ASP A 132 -3.00 -6.15 -7.62
C ASP A 132 -3.08 -7.25 -8.71
N LYS A 133 -4.12 -7.23 -9.56
CA LYS A 133 -4.24 -8.19 -10.68
C LYS A 133 -3.18 -8.04 -11.77
N ARG A 134 -2.70 -6.83 -12.04
CA ARG A 134 -1.71 -6.57 -13.10
C ARG A 134 -0.29 -6.91 -12.68
N LEU A 135 0.02 -6.79 -11.40
CA LEU A 135 1.38 -6.95 -10.85
C LEU A 135 1.70 -8.37 -10.34
N ASN A 136 0.81 -9.35 -10.53
CA ASN A 136 1.00 -10.74 -10.07
C ASN A 136 1.48 -10.83 -8.61
N MET A 137 0.72 -10.21 -7.70
CA MET A 137 0.79 -10.46 -6.26
C MET A 137 -0.43 -11.24 -5.81
#